data_AF-A0A5E4LK65-F1
#
_entry.id   AF-A0A5E4LK65-F1
#
_cell.length_a   1.000
_cell.length_b   1.000
_cell.length_c   1.000
_cell.angle_alpha   90.00
_cell.angle_beta   90.00
_cell.angle_gamma   90.00
#
_symmetry.space_group_name_H-M   'P 1'
#
loop_
_entity.id
_entity.type
_entity.pdbx_description
1 polymer ?
#
loop_
_entity_poly.entity_id
_entity_poly.type
_entity_poly.pdbx_seq_one_letter_code
_entity_poly.pdbx_strand_id
1 'polypeptide(L)'
;MDEKGHIIVLILIGFLVIALIPVLITSLFEPAKLLMQVILIFVIYTTVRGYLGPGNLSLIVSGVLIYLMVFKWFEIFLSLYILQLLLGFGFMSAVVWGIGTTMRGK
;
A
#
# COMPACT_ATOMS: atom_id res chain seq x y z
N MET A 1 -1.73 -28.82 18.18
CA MET A 1 -1.39 -27.66 17.33
C MET A 1 -0.51 -26.76 18.16
N ASP A 2 0.78 -26.67 17.84
CA ASP A 2 1.77 -25.93 18.63
C ASP A 2 1.39 -24.45 18.84
N GLU A 3 1.79 -23.87 19.97
CA GLU A 3 1.60 -22.44 20.29
C GLU A 3 2.06 -21.53 19.14
N LYS A 4 3.10 -21.94 18.40
CA LYS A 4 3.60 -21.23 17.21
C LYS A 4 2.58 -21.17 16.07
N GLY A 5 1.76 -22.21 15.89
CA GLY A 5 0.69 -22.24 14.89
C GLY A 5 -0.44 -21.27 15.22
N HIS A 6 -0.80 -21.13 16.49
CA HIS A 6 -1.82 -20.16 16.93
C HIS A 6 -1.37 -18.71 16.71
N ILE A 7 -0.09 -18.42 16.97
CA ILE A 7 0.48 -17.08 16.76
C ILE A 7 0.46 -16.70 15.27
N ILE A 8 0.85 -17.60 14.38
CA ILE A 8 0.86 -17.34 12.93
C ILE A 8 -0.56 -17.08 12.41
N VAL A 9 -1.54 -17.86 12.87
CA VAL A 9 -2.95 -17.67 12.49
C VAL A 9 -3.46 -16.31 12.97
N LEU A 10 -3.14 -15.90 14.19
CA LEU A 10 -3.49 -14.58 14.73
C LEU A 10 -2.89 -13.43 13.90
N ILE A 11 -1.64 -13.55 13.48
CA ILE A 11 -0.98 -12.56 12.63
C ILE A 11 -1.66 -12.45 11.27
N LEU A 12 -1.97 -13.59 10.64
CA LEU A 12 -2.67 -13.62 9.34
C LEU A 12 -4.06 -12.99 9.43
N ILE A 13 -4.80 -13.27 10.50
CA ILE A 13 -6.12 -12.66 10.75
C ILE A 13 -5.98 -11.15 10.93
N GLY A 14 -5.02 -10.69 11.73
CA GLY A 14 -4.75 -9.25 11.90
C GLY A 14 -4.45 -8.56 10.58
N PHE A 15 -3.65 -9.20 9.72
CA PHE A 15 -3.31 -8.68 8.40
C PHE A 15 -4.53 -8.60 7.48
N LEU A 16 -5.40 -9.60 7.51
CA LEU A 16 -6.64 -9.63 6.76
C LEU A 16 -7.58 -8.49 7.18
N VAL A 17 -7.74 -8.29 8.49
CA VAL A 17 -8.59 -7.21 9.04
C VAL A 17 -8.07 -5.85 8.61
N ILE A 18 -6.76 -5.63 8.69
CA ILE A 18 -6.14 -4.36 8.27
C ILE A 18 -6.34 -4.12 6.77
N ALA A 19 -6.19 -5.15 5.94
CA ALA A 19 -6.40 -5.04 4.49
C ALA A 19 -7.86 -4.73 4.12
N LEU A 20 -8.82 -5.11 4.95
CA LEU A 20 -10.26 -4.85 4.72
C LEU A 20 -10.68 -3.41 5.06
N ILE A 21 -10.03 -2.75 6.03
CA ILE A 21 -10.41 -1.41 6.50
C ILE A 21 -10.52 -0.39 5.33
N PRO A 22 -9.56 -0.29 4.42
CA PRO A 22 -9.64 0.68 3.32
C PRO A 22 -10.75 0.39 2.32
N VAL A 23 -11.01 -0.89 2.07
CA VAL A 23 -12.11 -1.32 1.19
C VAL A 23 -13.43 -0.90 1.80
N LEU A 24 -13.62 -1.13 3.10
CA LEU A 24 -14.81 -0.72 3.82
C LEU A 24 -14.99 0.80 3.77
N ILE A 25 -13.94 1.59 4.03
CA ILE A 25 -14.01 3.06 3.98
C ILE A 25 -14.41 3.54 2.57
N THR A 26 -13.77 3.02 1.53
CA THR A 26 -14.05 3.45 0.14
C THR A 26 -15.37 2.93 -0.42
N SER A 27 -15.92 1.85 0.14
CA SER A 27 -17.27 1.39 -0.18
C SER A 27 -18.37 2.24 0.46
N LEU A 28 -18.11 2.80 1.65
CA LEU A 28 -19.10 3.58 2.42
C LEU A 28 -19.01 5.08 2.16
N PHE A 29 -17.85 5.58 1.74
CA PHE A 29 -17.60 6.99 1.44
C PHE A 29 -17.15 7.20 0.01
N GLU A 30 -18.10 7.55 -0.85
CA GLU A 30 -17.86 7.83 -2.27
C GLU A 30 -16.86 8.97 -2.54
N PRO A 31 -16.85 10.08 -1.77
CA PRO A 31 -15.81 11.11 -1.92
C PRO A 31 -14.40 10.58 -1.62
N ALA A 32 -14.27 9.69 -0.63
CA ALA A 32 -12.99 9.08 -0.29
C ALA A 32 -12.51 8.14 -1.40
N LYS A 33 -13.42 7.41 -2.05
CA LYS A 33 -13.11 6.57 -3.21
C LYS A 33 -12.51 7.40 -4.35
N LEU A 34 -13.15 8.51 -4.73
CA LEU A 34 -12.66 9.39 -5.80
C LEU A 34 -11.29 9.96 -5.45
N LEU A 35 -11.10 10.43 -4.23
CA LEU A 35 -9.82 10.98 -3.77
C LEU A 35 -8.70 9.93 -3.84
N MET A 36 -8.97 8.70 -3.39
CA MET A 36 -8.01 7.61 -3.47
C MET A 36 -7.70 7.19 -4.91
N GLN A 37 -8.68 7.20 -5.81
CA GLN A 37 -8.45 6.95 -7.23
C GLN A 37 -7.52 7.99 -7.85
N VAL A 38 -7.73 9.28 -7.54
CA VAL A 38 -6.84 10.35 -8.01
C VAL A 38 -5.42 10.16 -7.48
N ILE A 39 -5.25 9.87 -6.19
CA ILE A 39 -3.93 9.60 -5.60
C ILE A 39 -3.25 8.42 -6.31
N LEU A 40 -3.95 7.31 -6.48
CA LEU A 40 -3.38 6.11 -7.14
C LEU A 40 -2.99 6.37 -8.59
N ILE A 41 -3.75 7.18 -9.33
CA ILE A 41 -3.40 7.62 -10.68
C ILE A 41 -2.04 8.33 -10.66
N PHE A 42 -1.85 9.29 -9.75
CA PHE A 42 -0.59 10.00 -9.63
C PHE A 42 0.55 9.08 -9.23
N VAL A 43 0.35 8.19 -8.25
CA VAL A 43 1.37 7.23 -7.80
C VAL A 43 1.80 6.31 -8.94
N ILE A 44 0.86 5.73 -9.69
CA ILE A 44 1.18 4.86 -10.81
C ILE A 44 1.96 5.64 -11.86
N TYR A 45 1.48 6.83 -12.22
CA TYR A 45 2.12 7.65 -13.24
C TYR A 45 3.55 8.06 -12.86
N THR A 46 3.77 8.55 -11.64
CA THR A 46 5.11 8.94 -11.17
C THR A 46 6.03 7.74 -11.03
N THR A 47 5.52 6.60 -10.59
CA THR A 47 6.29 5.35 -10.47
C THR A 47 6.73 4.84 -11.84
N VAL A 48 5.81 4.74 -12.80
CA VAL A 48 6.11 4.31 -14.17
C VAL A 48 7.09 5.25 -14.84
N ARG A 49 6.90 6.57 -14.68
CA ARG A 49 7.85 7.57 -15.20
C ARG A 49 9.22 7.48 -14.50
N GLY A 50 9.26 7.13 -13.22
CA GLY A 50 10.50 6.91 -12.47
C GLY A 50 11.31 5.73 -13.00
N TYR A 51 10.64 4.64 -13.41
CA TYR A 51 11.31 3.46 -13.95
C TYR A 51 11.64 3.55 -15.45
N LEU A 52 10.73 4.10 -16.27
CA LEU A 52 10.86 4.10 -17.73
C LEU A 52 11.37 5.43 -18.31
N GLY A 53 11.46 6.48 -17.50
CA GLY A 53 11.83 7.82 -17.93
C GLY A 53 10.72 8.57 -18.71
N PRO A 54 11.04 9.77 -19.21
CA PRO A 54 10.11 10.57 -20.00
C PRO A 54 9.98 10.01 -21.43
N GLY A 55 8.75 9.81 -21.91
CA GLY A 55 8.50 9.42 -23.30
C GLY A 55 7.09 8.91 -23.54
N ASN A 56 6.75 8.64 -24.81
CA ASN A 56 5.42 8.15 -25.17
C ASN A 56 5.11 6.76 -24.57
N LEU A 57 6.14 5.92 -24.41
CA LEU A 57 6.00 4.61 -23.79
C LEU A 57 5.55 4.70 -22.33
N SER A 58 6.07 5.64 -21.53
CA SER A 58 5.64 5.80 -20.14
C SER A 58 4.20 6.28 -20.02
N LEU A 59 3.72 7.10 -20.97
CA LEU A 59 2.29 7.47 -21.03
C LEU A 59 1.39 6.27 -21.31
N ILE A 60 1.76 5.46 -22.31
CA ILE A 60 0.97 4.28 -22.71
C ILE A 60 0.92 3.26 -21.57
N VAL A 61 2.07 2.92 -20.99
CA VAL A 61 2.15 1.96 -19.88
C VAL A 61 1.40 2.47 -18.65
N SER A 62 1.54 3.75 -18.31
CA SER A 62 0.79 4.35 -17.21
C SER A 62 -0.72 4.28 -17.45
N GLY A 63 -1.18 4.60 -18.66
CA GLY A 63 -2.60 4.54 -19.01
C GLY A 63 -3.20 3.14 -18.86
N VAL A 64 -2.48 2.12 -19.33
CA VAL A 64 -2.91 0.71 -19.19
C VAL A 64 -2.96 0.29 -17.72
N LEU A 65 -1.92 0.63 -16.94
CA LEU A 65 -1.86 0.29 -15.51
C LEU A 65 -2.93 1.04 -14.71
N ILE A 66 -3.17 2.32 -14.99
CA ILE A 66 -4.25 3.09 -14.36
C ILE A 66 -5.60 2.42 -14.64
N TYR A 67 -5.89 2.05 -15.88
CA TYR A 67 -7.14 1.38 -16.22
C TYR A 67 -7.33 0.08 -15.42
N LEU A 68 -6.30 -0.77 -15.38
CA LEU A 68 -6.36 -2.05 -14.70
C LEU A 68 -6.42 -1.90 -13.18
N MET A 69 -5.56 -1.08 -12.60
CA MET A 69 -5.36 -0.99 -11.16
C MET A 69 -6.35 -0.04 -10.47
N VAL A 70 -6.79 1.03 -11.14
CA VAL A 70 -7.65 2.07 -10.53
C VAL A 70 -9.12 1.90 -10.87
N PHE A 71 -9.45 1.45 -12.08
CA PHE A 71 -10.85 1.34 -12.51
C PHE A 71 -11.37 -0.09 -12.46
N LYS A 72 -10.60 -1.07 -12.94
CA LYS A 72 -11.07 -2.45 -13.03
C LYS A 72 -10.89 -3.24 -11.72
N TRP A 73 -9.77 -3.08 -11.03
CA TRP A 73 -9.42 -3.85 -9.82
C TRP A 73 -9.13 -2.97 -8.60
N PHE A 74 -9.85 -1.84 -8.48
CA PHE A 74 -9.57 -0.79 -7.50
C PHE A 74 -9.38 -1.29 -6.06
N GLU A 75 -10.33 -2.07 -5.54
CA GLU A 75 -10.37 -2.47 -4.13
C GLU A 75 -9.18 -3.35 -3.74
N ILE A 76 -8.76 -4.24 -4.64
CA ILE A 76 -7.62 -5.14 -4.43
C ILE A 76 -6.32 -4.32 -4.40
N PHE A 77 -6.13 -3.44 -5.38
CA PHE A 77 -4.91 -2.62 -5.45
C PHE A 77 -4.84 -1.56 -4.36
N LEU A 78 -5.97 -0.99 -3.95
CA LEU A 78 -6.04 -0.08 -2.81
C LEU A 78 -5.57 -0.77 -1.52
N SER A 79 -6.06 -1.99 -1.28
CA SER A 79 -5.70 -2.78 -0.10
C SER A 79 -4.21 -3.10 -0.09
N LEU A 80 -3.68 -3.55 -1.22
CA LEU A 80 -2.25 -3.84 -1.39
C LEU A 80 -1.39 -2.58 -1.20
N TYR A 81 -1.82 -1.44 -1.74
CA TYR A 81 -1.11 -0.17 -1.62
C TYR A 81 -1.03 0.30 -0.16
N ILE A 82 -2.13 0.22 0.57
CA ILE A 82 -2.16 0.63 1.99
C ILE A 82 -1.35 -0.32 2.86
N LEU A 83 -1.43 -1.61 2.56
CA LEU A 83 -0.61 -2.62 3.22
C LEU A 83 0.88 -2.37 2.96
N GLN A 84 1.28 -2.03 1.73
CA GLN A 84 2.64 -1.62 1.42
C GLN A 84 3.06 -0.36 2.21
N LEU A 85 2.18 0.64 2.32
CA LEU A 85 2.46 1.84 3.13
C LEU A 85 2.65 1.50 4.61
N LEU A 86 1.77 0.68 5.19
CA LEU A 86 1.85 0.26 6.58
C LEU A 86 3.14 -0.52 6.87
N LEU A 87 3.54 -1.43 5.96
CA LEU A 87 4.82 -2.13 6.05
C LEU A 87 6.00 -1.14 5.97
N GLY A 88 5.94 -0.17 5.06
CA GLY A 88 6.95 0.88 4.94
C GLY A 88 7.08 1.73 6.21
N PHE A 89 5.96 2.17 6.79
CA PHE A 89 5.95 2.90 8.06
C PHE A 89 6.44 2.05 9.23
N GLY A 90 6.05 0.78 9.30
CA GLY A 90 6.53 -0.16 10.32
C GLY A 90 8.04 -0.37 10.24
N PHE A 91 8.58 -0.53 9.02
CA PHE A 91 10.01 -0.63 8.80
C PHE A 91 10.75 0.66 9.21
N MET A 92 10.26 1.82 8.79
CA MET A 92 10.84 3.11 9.18
C MET A 92 10.79 3.35 10.70
N SER A 93 9.69 2.96 11.35
CA SER A 93 9.56 3.02 12.81
C SER A 93 10.60 2.16 13.52
N ALA A 94 10.82 0.93 13.05
CA ALA A 94 11.85 0.04 13.59
C ALA A 94 13.26 0.63 13.40
N VAL A 95 13.55 1.24 12.25
CA VAL A 95 14.84 1.92 11.98
C VAL A 95 15.05 3.09 12.93
N VAL A 96 14.05 3.97 13.10
CA VAL A 96 14.13 5.12 14.02
C VAL A 96 14.35 4.67 15.46
N TRP A 97 13.66 3.62 15.88
CA TRP A 97 13.83 3.05 17.22
C TRP A 97 15.23 2.45 17.41
N GLY A 98 15.73 1.68 16.42
CA GLY A 98 17.07 1.10 16.44
C GLY A 98 18.21 2.14 16.45
N ILE A 99 18.03 3.26 15.75
CA ILE A 99 18.96 4.40 15.81
C ILE A 99 18.91 5.06 17.20
N GLY A 100 17.70 5.27 17.75
CA GLY A 100 17.51 5.89 19.05
C GLY A 100 18.07 5.08 20.23
N THR A 101 18.03 3.75 20.18
CA THR A 101 18.63 2.88 21.20
C THR A 101 20.15 2.81 21.09
N THR A 102 20.71 2.89 19.89
CA THR A 102 22.16 2.96 19.65
C THR A 102 22.76 4.25 20.21
N MET A 103 22.06 5.38 20.11
CA MET A 103 22.51 6.67 20.67
C MET A 103 22.35 6.79 22.19
N ARG A 104 21.57 5.91 22.84
CA ARG A 104 21.41 5.85 24.31
C ARG A 104 22.43 4.94 25.01
N GLY A 105 23.16 4.13 24.24
CA GLY A 105 24.19 3.20 24.74
C GLY A 105 25.63 3.73 24.66
N LYS A 106 25.82 5.00 24.25
CA LYS A 106 27.06 5.76 24.36
C LYS A 106 26.80 6.97 25.25
#